data_AF-A0A7C6ZWJ2-F1
#
_entry.id   AF-A0A7C6ZWJ2-F1
#
_cell.length_a   1.000
_cell.length_b   1.000
_cell.length_c   1.000
_cell.angle_alpha   90.00
_cell.angle_beta   90.00
_cell.angle_gamma   90.00
#
_symmetry.space_group_name_H-M   'P 1'
#
loop_
_entity.id
_entity.type
_entity.pdbx_description
1 polymer ?
#
loop_
_entity_poly.entity_id
_entity_poly.type
_entity_poly.pdbx_seq_one_letter_code
_entity_poly.pdbx_strand_id
1 'polypeptide(L)'
;MLHPAASFHLTRRGFLRLAGMTAGAAALVACTGQLPVAPAAAPATTGPLFAGADFINNKEQWSRLPADHVPGTPITQAQWYEILGEPPAEPISMVGFKGGFGDAYADLIIELMKKEHPGVQVEKDFDPTIWDKIQPRLVAGDIPDWMFYALGAWGGDWKKAVEEHLVAPGDFLLDVEAYGFNGETVGNIMFPGALAAANSGLTDHTWTFPQTQFAYGIFYNADLFEQNGWPRPDSLTWEEFMDLQAEIAKVIPPWTYAGQYPGYFMMMGSGLLWKAVGVEGYCAMNNLEPGAFQNEKFIWGIKELQKIFANGWIYPGSEAMSHTESQQMFVDGKVAMIPNGTWLESEQASTTPEGFRMKFCSAPAPKDSTVFPYALEVALGGSDMQIGNGKNPLWGMELMRLFYSADNARLWAEEIASPLPIKDAMMGATPSDGLASVVEAINRAEGHYVQSYWGSYPLLGKTWGDSMGDLLWGKLSAEEMAANLERAAEETRNDDTITKITYECKA
;
A
#
# COMPACT_ATOMS: atom_id res chain seq x y z
N MET A 1 38.01 19.37 31.36
CA MET A 1 37.74 20.33 30.27
C MET A 1 37.19 19.53 29.09
N LEU A 2 35.87 19.52 28.96
CA LEU A 2 35.14 18.87 27.87
C LEU A 2 35.23 19.77 26.63
N HIS A 3 35.66 19.21 25.49
CA HIS A 3 35.50 19.87 24.20
C HIS A 3 34.07 19.57 23.67
N PRO A 4 33.38 20.56 23.07
CA PRO A 4 32.02 20.37 22.61
C PRO A 4 31.97 19.60 21.28
N ALA A 5 30.95 18.76 21.15
CA ALA A 5 30.62 18.03 19.93
C ALA A 5 30.25 19.01 18.79
N ALA A 6 30.85 18.80 17.63
CA ALA A 6 30.47 19.50 16.40
C ALA A 6 29.13 18.92 15.90
N SER A 7 28.10 19.75 15.84
CA SER A 7 26.87 19.46 15.12
C SER A 7 27.18 19.42 13.62
N PHE A 8 27.09 18.23 13.01
CA PHE A 8 27.13 18.12 11.55
C PHE A 8 25.75 18.53 11.02
N HIS A 9 25.61 19.79 10.64
CA HIS A 9 24.55 20.19 9.70
C HIS A 9 24.88 19.59 8.33
N LEU A 10 24.22 18.48 7.99
CA LEU A 10 24.23 17.94 6.63
C LEU A 10 23.48 18.93 5.73
N THR A 11 24.22 19.65 4.89
CA THR A 11 23.64 20.53 3.86
C THR A 11 22.79 19.73 2.87
N ARG A 12 21.80 20.36 2.21
CA ARG A 12 20.97 19.75 1.12
C ARG A 12 21.75 18.96 0.06
N ARG A 13 23.05 19.23 -0.12
CA ARG A 13 23.95 18.46 -1.01
C ARG A 13 24.38 17.09 -0.46
N GLY A 14 24.31 16.86 0.85
CA GLY A 14 24.63 15.58 1.49
C GLY A 14 23.60 14.48 1.23
N PHE A 15 22.34 14.87 0.95
CA PHE A 15 21.23 13.99 0.58
C PHE A 15 21.55 13.09 -0.63
N LEU A 16 22.20 13.65 -1.66
CA LEU A 16 22.29 13.04 -2.99
C LEU A 16 23.39 11.97 -3.16
N ARG A 17 24.22 11.72 -2.14
CA ARG A 17 25.29 10.71 -2.26
C ARG A 17 24.92 9.31 -1.75
N LEU A 18 23.79 9.15 -1.06
CA LEU A 18 23.34 7.84 -0.56
C LEU A 18 22.16 7.21 -1.33
N ALA A 19 21.36 8.00 -2.07
CA ALA A 19 20.11 7.53 -2.68
C ALA A 19 20.29 6.69 -3.98
N GLY A 20 21.51 6.28 -4.32
CA GLY A 20 21.84 5.72 -5.65
C GLY A 20 21.83 4.20 -5.79
N MET A 21 21.50 3.40 -4.77
CA MET A 21 21.64 1.94 -4.86
C MET A 21 20.58 1.20 -4.03
N THR A 22 19.55 0.65 -4.68
CA THR A 22 18.85 -0.64 -4.41
C THR A 22 17.46 -0.74 -5.08
N ALA A 23 17.38 -0.69 -6.40
CA ALA A 23 16.09 -0.82 -7.11
C ALA A 23 15.45 -2.22 -7.07
N GLY A 24 16.20 -3.27 -6.69
CA GLY A 24 15.73 -4.66 -6.76
C GLY A 24 14.90 -5.14 -5.57
N ALA A 25 15.09 -4.57 -4.37
CA ALA A 25 14.41 -5.01 -3.15
C ALA A 25 13.19 -4.14 -2.78
N ALA A 26 13.06 -2.94 -3.36
CA ALA A 26 12.07 -1.94 -2.96
C ALA A 26 10.62 -2.28 -3.42
N ALA A 27 10.44 -3.02 -4.50
CA ALA A 27 9.11 -3.32 -5.05
C ALA A 27 8.23 -4.17 -4.10
N LEU A 28 8.84 -5.01 -3.26
CA LEU A 28 8.15 -5.82 -2.25
C LEU A 28 7.75 -4.99 -1.03
N VAL A 29 8.63 -4.09 -0.56
CA VAL A 29 8.36 -3.21 0.60
C VAL A 29 7.30 -2.15 0.27
N ALA A 30 7.24 -1.72 -0.99
CA ALA A 30 6.25 -0.75 -1.48
C ALA A 30 4.81 -1.29 -1.50
N CYS A 31 4.64 -2.61 -1.63
CA CYS A 31 3.33 -3.26 -1.62
C CYS A 31 2.89 -3.62 -0.19
N THR A 32 3.79 -3.70 0.79
CA THR A 32 3.47 -4.13 2.15
C THR A 32 2.90 -3.00 3.03
N GLY A 33 2.17 -2.03 2.47
CA GLY A 33 1.54 -0.99 3.28
C GLY A 33 0.72 -1.61 4.40
N GLN A 34 0.87 -1.13 5.62
CA GLN A 34 0.30 -1.82 6.79
C GLN A 34 -1.14 -1.36 7.01
N LEU A 35 -1.97 -2.16 7.68
CA LEU A 35 -3.09 -1.62 8.47
C LEU A 35 -2.60 -1.55 9.91
N PRO A 36 -2.92 -0.50 10.68
CA PRO A 36 -2.41 -0.41 12.02
C PRO A 36 -3.23 -1.31 12.94
N VAL A 37 -2.56 -1.85 13.95
CA VAL A 37 -3.22 -2.25 15.20
C VAL A 37 -3.91 -0.99 15.75
N ALA A 38 -5.19 -1.08 16.10
CA ALA A 38 -5.98 0.04 16.62
C ALA A 38 -5.15 0.93 17.57
N PRO A 39 -4.77 2.14 17.16
CA PRO A 39 -4.10 3.07 18.05
C PRO A 39 -5.11 3.52 19.11
N ALA A 40 -4.61 3.84 20.31
CA ALA A 40 -5.36 4.73 21.19
C ALA A 40 -5.76 5.98 20.40
N ALA A 41 -6.95 6.52 20.67
CA ALA A 41 -7.48 7.73 20.04
C ALA A 41 -6.36 8.75 19.81
N ALA A 42 -6.29 9.32 18.59
CA ALA A 42 -5.30 10.33 18.23
C ALA A 42 -5.14 11.32 19.40
N PRO A 43 -3.91 11.53 19.92
CA PRO A 43 -3.74 12.48 20.99
C PRO A 43 -4.25 13.83 20.49
N ALA A 44 -5.18 14.42 21.22
CA ALA A 44 -5.59 15.80 20.97
C ALA A 44 -4.33 16.66 21.04
N THR A 45 -3.87 17.17 19.90
CA THR A 45 -2.74 18.10 19.83
C THR A 45 -3.17 19.40 20.51
N THR A 46 -2.89 19.52 21.81
CA THR A 46 -3.12 20.75 22.56
C THR A 46 -1.96 21.72 22.32
N GLY A 47 -1.96 22.37 21.16
CA GLY A 47 -1.02 23.41 20.74
C GLY A 47 -1.52 24.12 19.48
N PRO A 48 -1.03 25.33 19.14
CA PRO A 48 -1.39 25.96 17.87
C PRO A 48 -1.05 24.99 16.72
N LEU A 49 -1.91 24.92 15.69
CA LEU A 49 -1.97 23.85 14.68
C LEU A 49 -0.65 23.43 14.00
N PHE A 50 0.44 24.19 14.17
CA PHE A 50 1.74 23.98 13.54
C PHE A 50 2.93 24.25 14.47
N ALA A 51 2.77 24.06 15.79
CA ALA A 51 3.85 24.30 16.76
C ALA A 51 5.08 23.43 16.45
N GLY A 52 6.20 24.06 16.10
CA GLY A 52 7.48 23.36 15.83
C GLY A 52 7.82 23.21 14.34
N ALA A 53 6.92 23.58 13.43
CA ALA A 53 7.22 23.59 12.02
C ALA A 53 7.56 25.01 11.55
N ASP A 54 8.85 25.26 11.30
CA ASP A 54 9.34 26.55 10.81
C ASP A 54 9.07 26.66 9.30
N PHE A 55 7.79 26.72 8.90
CA PHE A 55 7.32 26.92 7.52
C PHE A 55 7.53 28.39 7.10
N ILE A 56 8.77 28.85 7.10
CA ILE A 56 9.15 30.25 6.79
C ILE A 56 8.69 30.67 5.38
N ASN A 57 8.47 29.70 4.48
CA ASN A 57 7.93 29.93 3.13
C ASN A 57 6.39 29.86 3.14
N ASN A 58 5.73 30.78 2.42
CA ASN A 58 4.27 30.86 2.26
C ASN A 58 3.46 31.22 3.53
N LYS A 59 4.03 32.04 4.42
CA LYS A 59 3.35 32.56 5.63
C LYS A 59 1.96 33.13 5.37
N GLU A 60 1.77 33.76 4.21
CA GLU A 60 0.47 34.28 3.80
C GLU A 60 -0.58 33.17 3.70
N GLN A 61 -0.29 32.07 2.98
CA GLN A 61 -1.19 30.91 2.89
C GLN A 61 -1.49 30.34 4.29
N TRP A 62 -0.46 30.08 5.09
CA TRP A 62 -0.63 29.52 6.44
C TRP A 62 -1.42 30.42 7.39
N SER A 63 -1.30 31.75 7.24
CA SER A 63 -2.02 32.72 8.08
C SER A 63 -3.53 32.75 7.87
N ARG A 64 -4.02 32.10 6.81
CA ARG A 64 -5.45 32.01 6.48
C ARG A 64 -6.14 30.89 7.23
N LEU A 65 -5.39 29.93 7.75
CA LEU A 65 -5.94 28.92 8.64
C LEU A 65 -6.29 29.58 9.99
N PRO A 66 -7.50 29.35 10.52
CA PRO A 66 -7.92 29.95 11.78
C PRO A 66 -7.01 29.50 12.93
N ALA A 67 -6.31 30.46 13.56
CA ALA A 67 -5.34 30.20 14.62
C ALA A 67 -5.98 29.64 15.91
N ASP A 68 -7.29 29.84 16.08
CA ASP A 68 -8.12 29.36 17.17
C ASP A 68 -8.91 28.09 16.82
N HIS A 69 -8.66 27.49 15.65
CA HIS A 69 -9.29 26.23 15.27
C HIS A 69 -8.98 25.12 16.27
N VAL A 70 -10.03 24.40 16.67
CA VAL A 70 -9.92 23.27 17.60
C VAL A 70 -10.04 21.98 16.78
N PRO A 71 -8.99 21.12 16.77
CA PRO A 71 -9.03 19.85 16.04
C PRO A 71 -10.28 19.02 16.34
N GLY A 72 -10.90 18.47 15.31
CA GLY A 72 -12.16 17.73 15.38
C GLY A 72 -13.41 18.61 15.26
N THR A 73 -13.27 19.94 15.14
CA THR A 73 -14.39 20.84 14.87
C THR A 73 -14.65 20.90 13.36
N PRO A 74 -15.84 20.51 12.87
CA PRO A 74 -16.08 20.48 11.42
C PRO A 74 -15.96 21.86 10.76
N ILE A 75 -15.29 21.91 9.61
CA ILE A 75 -15.22 23.05 8.70
C ILE A 75 -16.07 22.73 7.48
N THR A 76 -17.15 23.49 7.27
CA THR A 76 -18.03 23.33 6.12
C THR A 76 -17.29 23.63 4.82
N GLN A 77 -17.78 23.10 3.69
CA GLN A 77 -17.23 23.42 2.38
C GLN A 77 -17.17 24.93 2.10
N ALA A 78 -18.21 25.68 2.50
CA ALA A 78 -18.23 27.14 2.32
C ALA A 78 -17.13 27.85 3.12
N GLN A 79 -16.93 27.47 4.38
CA GLN A 79 -15.84 28.03 5.20
C GLN A 79 -14.46 27.67 4.64
N TRP A 80 -14.31 26.44 4.14
CA TRP A 80 -13.06 26.04 3.48
C TRP A 80 -12.77 26.87 2.22
N TYR A 81 -13.80 27.17 1.43
CA TYR A 81 -13.64 28.03 0.25
C TYR A 81 -13.31 29.48 0.60
N GLU A 82 -13.85 30.01 1.70
CA GLU A 82 -13.43 31.31 2.23
C GLU A 82 -11.96 31.30 2.67
N ILE A 83 -11.52 30.21 3.32
CA ILE A 83 -10.12 29.99 3.71
C ILE A 83 -9.20 29.88 2.49
N LEU A 84 -9.59 29.15 1.44
CA LEU A 84 -8.86 29.04 0.16
C LEU A 84 -8.81 30.34 -0.64
N GLY A 85 -9.90 31.12 -0.59
CA GLY A 85 -10.10 32.41 -1.30
C GLY A 85 -9.73 32.37 -2.78
N GLU A 86 -9.14 33.45 -3.29
CA GLU A 86 -8.92 33.59 -4.73
C GLU A 86 -7.88 32.58 -5.26
N PRO A 87 -8.13 31.96 -6.43
CA PRO A 87 -7.18 31.06 -7.09
C PRO A 87 -5.79 31.68 -7.27
N PRO A 88 -4.71 30.88 -7.15
CA PRO A 88 -3.36 31.39 -7.31
C PRO A 88 -3.10 31.79 -8.76
N ALA A 89 -2.31 32.85 -8.97
CA ALA A 89 -1.93 33.30 -10.30
C ALA A 89 -0.98 32.33 -11.01
N GLU A 90 -0.14 31.63 -10.24
CA GLU A 90 0.73 30.56 -10.74
C GLU A 90 0.00 29.22 -10.68
N PRO A 91 0.24 28.30 -11.64
CA PRO A 91 -0.35 26.96 -11.60
C PRO A 91 0.02 26.19 -10.34
N ILE A 92 -0.95 25.42 -9.84
CA ILE A 92 -0.75 24.42 -8.78
C ILE A 92 -0.02 23.24 -9.42
N SER A 93 1.14 22.86 -8.87
CA SER A 93 1.94 21.76 -9.41
C SER A 93 1.51 20.42 -8.80
N MET A 94 0.97 19.52 -9.64
CA MET A 94 0.55 18.17 -9.27
C MET A 94 1.46 17.14 -9.95
N VAL A 95 2.21 16.37 -9.16
CA VAL A 95 3.12 15.34 -9.69
C VAL A 95 2.77 13.96 -9.17
N GLY A 96 2.91 12.92 -10.00
CA GLY A 96 2.52 11.57 -9.60
C GLY A 96 3.19 10.45 -10.36
N PHE A 97 3.31 9.29 -9.73
CA PHE A 97 3.68 8.06 -10.42
C PHE A 97 2.52 7.58 -11.30
N LYS A 98 2.82 7.27 -12.57
CA LYS A 98 1.86 6.68 -13.50
C LYS A 98 2.01 5.16 -13.54
N GLY A 99 1.28 4.47 -12.67
CA GLY A 99 1.29 3.01 -12.52
C GLY A 99 0.05 2.31 -13.11
N GLY A 100 -0.26 1.12 -12.58
CA GLY A 100 -1.34 0.26 -13.06
C GLY A 100 -2.75 0.86 -13.01
N PHE A 101 -2.97 1.88 -12.17
CA PHE A 101 -4.24 2.61 -12.09
C PHE A 101 -4.39 3.76 -13.11
N GLY A 102 -3.35 4.02 -13.92
CA GLY A 102 -3.33 5.16 -14.83
C GLY A 102 -3.37 6.51 -14.10
N ASP A 103 -3.98 7.52 -14.74
CA ASP A 103 -4.05 8.90 -14.24
C ASP A 103 -5.42 9.56 -14.45
N ALA A 104 -6.46 8.79 -14.78
CA ALA A 104 -7.83 9.29 -15.00
C ALA A 104 -8.42 9.92 -13.73
N TYR A 105 -8.10 9.38 -12.54
CA TYR A 105 -8.48 9.99 -11.27
C TYR A 105 -7.88 11.39 -11.11
N ALA A 106 -6.66 11.62 -11.60
CA ALA A 106 -6.03 12.93 -11.54
C ALA A 106 -6.72 13.92 -12.49
N ASP A 107 -7.19 13.45 -13.65
CA ASP A 107 -7.96 14.29 -14.57
C ASP A 107 -9.32 14.69 -13.97
N LEU A 108 -10.04 13.75 -13.36
CA LEU A 108 -11.32 14.04 -12.70
C LEU A 108 -11.17 15.06 -11.55
N ILE A 109 -10.16 14.92 -10.69
CA ILE A 109 -9.97 15.91 -9.61
C ILE A 109 -9.64 17.29 -10.17
N ILE A 110 -8.91 17.40 -11.30
CA ILE A 110 -8.61 18.67 -11.96
C ILE A 110 -9.88 19.28 -12.57
N GLU A 111 -10.79 18.47 -13.10
CA GLU A 111 -12.10 18.93 -13.58
C GLU A 111 -12.97 19.45 -12.44
N LEU A 112 -13.05 18.72 -11.33
CA LEU A 112 -13.73 19.15 -10.11
C LEU A 112 -13.12 20.45 -9.57
N MET A 113 -11.79 20.56 -9.57
CA MET A 113 -11.06 21.75 -9.15
C MET A 113 -11.48 22.98 -9.95
N LYS A 114 -11.53 22.86 -11.28
CA LYS A 114 -11.93 23.95 -12.19
C LYS A 114 -13.40 24.31 -12.07
N LYS A 115 -14.25 23.33 -11.78
CA LYS A 115 -15.70 23.52 -11.59
C LYS A 115 -15.97 24.32 -10.32
N GLU A 116 -15.35 23.95 -9.20
CA GLU A 116 -15.59 24.59 -7.90
C GLU A 116 -14.80 25.89 -7.73
N HIS A 117 -13.64 26.01 -8.38
CA HIS A 117 -12.76 27.18 -8.30
C HIS A 117 -12.43 27.76 -9.68
N PRO A 118 -13.36 28.50 -10.31
CA PRO A 118 -13.13 29.08 -11.63
C PRO A 118 -11.88 29.97 -11.67
N GLY A 119 -10.99 29.71 -12.63
CA GLY A 119 -9.74 30.46 -12.80
C GLY A 119 -8.50 29.75 -12.25
N VAL A 120 -8.67 28.66 -11.48
CA VAL A 120 -7.57 27.81 -11.04
C VAL A 120 -6.85 27.16 -12.23
N GLN A 121 -5.53 27.05 -12.12
CA GLN A 121 -4.67 26.36 -13.08
C GLN A 121 -3.93 25.23 -12.37
N VAL A 122 -3.92 24.04 -12.98
CA VAL A 122 -3.19 22.87 -12.46
C VAL A 122 -2.24 22.38 -13.55
N GLU A 123 -0.97 22.22 -13.20
CA GLU A 123 0.05 21.57 -14.02
C GLU A 123 0.21 20.13 -13.55
N LYS A 124 -0.23 19.18 -14.39
CA LYS A 124 -0.15 17.74 -14.12
C LYS A 124 1.10 17.15 -14.76
N ASP A 125 1.98 16.53 -13.97
CA ASP A 125 3.15 15.79 -14.44
C ASP A 125 3.17 14.38 -13.85
N PHE A 126 2.71 13.41 -14.64
CA PHE A 126 2.59 12.01 -14.25
C PHE A 126 3.51 11.13 -15.09
N ASP A 127 4.39 10.38 -14.45
CA ASP A 127 5.48 9.66 -15.11
C ASP A 127 5.82 8.34 -14.38
N PRO A 128 6.09 7.24 -15.10
CA PRO A 128 6.53 5.98 -14.48
C PRO A 128 7.87 6.08 -13.72
N THR A 129 8.65 7.14 -13.94
CA THR A 129 9.93 7.41 -13.27
C THR A 129 9.92 8.74 -12.50
N ILE A 130 8.74 9.15 -12.00
CA ILE A 130 8.54 10.48 -11.42
C ILE A 130 9.56 10.86 -10.33
N TRP A 131 9.97 9.90 -9.49
CA TRP A 131 10.94 10.13 -8.41
C TRP A 131 12.30 10.59 -8.93
N ASP A 132 12.74 10.13 -10.10
CA ASP A 132 14.00 10.56 -10.73
C ASP A 132 13.84 11.94 -11.36
N LYS A 133 12.67 12.18 -11.96
CA LYS A 133 12.36 13.41 -12.69
C LYS A 133 12.25 14.63 -11.76
N ILE A 134 11.68 14.47 -10.56
CA ILE A 134 11.43 15.61 -9.67
C ILE A 134 12.63 15.98 -8.78
N GLN A 135 13.64 15.11 -8.64
CA GLN A 135 14.81 15.38 -7.80
C GLN A 135 15.51 16.72 -8.10
N PRO A 136 15.79 17.09 -9.36
CA PRO A 136 16.39 18.40 -9.66
C PRO A 136 15.52 19.58 -9.24
N ARG A 137 14.18 19.46 -9.33
CA ARG A 137 13.22 20.49 -8.93
C ARG A 137 13.25 20.69 -7.42
N LEU A 138 13.21 19.60 -6.64
CA LEU A 138 13.32 19.64 -5.18
C LEU A 138 14.63 20.30 -4.71
N VAL A 139 15.76 19.96 -5.36
CA VAL A 139 17.07 20.57 -5.07
C VAL A 139 17.07 22.07 -5.34
N ALA A 140 16.38 22.50 -6.40
CA ALA A 140 16.22 23.91 -6.74
C ALA A 140 15.22 24.66 -5.83
N GLY A 141 14.50 23.95 -4.96
CA GLY A 141 13.45 24.51 -4.11
C GLY A 141 12.10 24.69 -4.82
N ASP A 142 11.95 24.12 -6.02
CA ASP A 142 10.67 24.00 -6.71
C ASP A 142 9.95 22.75 -6.21
N ILE A 143 9.19 22.91 -5.13
CA ILE A 143 8.46 21.83 -4.45
C ILE A 143 7.03 21.79 -5.03
N PRO A 144 6.58 20.65 -5.59
CA PRO A 144 5.20 20.48 -6.04
C PRO A 144 4.19 20.65 -4.90
N ASP A 145 2.97 21.08 -5.19
CA ASP A 145 1.93 21.31 -4.17
C ASP A 145 1.19 20.03 -3.79
N TRP A 146 1.12 19.06 -4.71
CA TRP A 146 0.57 17.71 -4.48
C TRP A 146 1.50 16.68 -5.11
N MET A 147 1.83 15.62 -4.38
CA MET A 147 2.78 14.60 -4.78
C MET A 147 2.19 13.20 -4.56
N PHE A 148 2.44 12.29 -5.50
CA PHE A 148 2.18 10.86 -5.34
C PHE A 148 3.40 10.03 -5.78
N TYR A 149 3.97 9.22 -4.87
CA TYR A 149 5.18 8.42 -5.11
C TYR A 149 6.35 9.23 -5.72
N ALA A 150 6.45 10.51 -5.37
CA ALA A 150 7.45 11.40 -5.94
C ALA A 150 8.72 11.48 -5.08
N LEU A 151 8.62 11.19 -3.78
CA LEU A 151 9.68 11.37 -2.78
C LEU A 151 10.47 10.07 -2.57
N GLY A 152 11.35 9.75 -3.53
CA GLY A 152 12.14 8.52 -3.54
C GLY A 152 11.42 7.39 -4.26
N ALA A 153 12.19 6.44 -4.82
CA ALA A 153 11.61 5.30 -5.54
C ALA A 153 10.66 4.54 -4.61
N TRP A 154 9.40 4.39 -5.04
CA TRP A 154 8.35 3.78 -4.23
C TRP A 154 8.11 4.44 -2.86
N GLY A 155 8.34 5.76 -2.75
CA GLY A 155 8.02 6.52 -1.54
C GLY A 155 9.03 6.34 -0.40
N GLY A 156 10.14 5.64 -0.60
CA GLY A 156 11.07 5.30 0.48
C GLY A 156 11.68 6.48 1.25
N ASP A 157 11.62 7.71 0.73
CA ASP A 157 12.28 8.88 1.31
C ASP A 157 11.31 9.94 1.90
N TRP A 158 10.00 9.69 1.95
CA TRP A 158 9.03 10.72 2.37
C TRP A 158 9.24 11.18 3.83
N LYS A 159 9.63 10.29 4.75
CA LYS A 159 9.93 10.66 6.16
C LYS A 159 11.09 11.64 6.25
N LYS A 160 12.11 11.46 5.42
CA LYS A 160 13.24 12.39 5.31
C LYS A 160 12.80 13.72 4.69
N ALA A 161 11.85 13.69 3.76
CA ALA A 161 11.26 14.90 3.20
C ALA A 161 10.48 15.72 4.25
N VAL A 162 9.88 15.08 5.26
CA VAL A 162 9.30 15.74 6.44
C VAL A 162 10.40 16.44 7.25
N GLU A 163 11.50 15.75 7.56
CA GLU A 163 12.66 16.32 8.27
C GLU A 163 13.29 17.51 7.52
N GLU A 164 13.27 17.48 6.19
CA GLU A 164 13.77 18.55 5.32
C GLU A 164 12.74 19.65 5.01
N HIS A 165 11.56 19.59 5.64
CA HIS A 165 10.46 20.54 5.48
C HIS A 165 9.92 20.69 4.05
N LEU A 166 9.96 19.61 3.26
CA LEU A 166 9.42 19.56 1.89
C LEU A 166 7.93 19.18 1.85
N VAL A 167 7.41 18.57 2.92
CA VAL A 167 6.03 18.12 3.06
C VAL A 167 5.30 19.01 4.07
N ALA A 168 4.05 19.32 3.79
CA ALA A 168 3.16 20.06 4.67
C ALA A 168 2.23 19.11 5.44
N PRO A 169 1.87 19.44 6.70
CA PRO A 169 0.96 18.65 7.50
C PRO A 169 -0.48 18.87 7.03
N GLY A 170 -1.23 17.78 6.92
CA GLY A 170 -2.61 17.71 6.43
C GLY A 170 -3.67 17.71 7.53
N ASP A 171 -3.33 17.98 8.80
CA ASP A 171 -4.26 17.82 9.93
C ASP A 171 -5.53 18.67 9.78
N PHE A 172 -5.38 19.92 9.34
CA PHE A 172 -6.52 20.82 9.13
C PHE A 172 -7.52 20.26 8.10
N LEU A 173 -7.02 19.55 7.07
CA LEU A 173 -7.87 18.96 6.03
C LEU A 173 -8.81 17.88 6.60
N LEU A 174 -8.43 17.19 7.68
CA LEU A 174 -9.24 16.14 8.29
C LEU A 174 -10.57 16.67 8.86
N ASP A 175 -10.62 17.95 9.23
CA ASP A 175 -11.81 18.62 9.74
C ASP A 175 -12.68 19.23 8.65
N VAL A 176 -12.20 19.27 7.41
CA VAL A 176 -12.95 19.84 6.27
C VAL A 176 -13.98 18.83 5.75
N GLU A 177 -15.22 19.29 5.52
CA GLU A 177 -16.37 18.52 5.04
C GLU A 177 -16.14 17.82 3.70
N ALA A 178 -15.80 16.53 3.62
CA ALA A 178 -15.51 15.76 2.40
C ALA A 178 -16.49 16.02 1.22
N TYR A 179 -15.94 16.25 0.02
CA TYR A 179 -16.73 16.67 -1.14
C TYR A 179 -17.68 15.56 -1.59
N GLY A 180 -18.99 15.82 -1.50
CA GLY A 180 -20.04 14.88 -1.90
C GLY A 180 -20.47 13.87 -0.83
N PHE A 181 -20.13 14.08 0.45
CA PHE A 181 -20.43 13.18 1.58
C PHE A 181 -21.44 13.74 2.60
N ASN A 182 -22.35 14.62 2.18
CA ASN A 182 -23.48 15.09 3.00
C ASN A 182 -23.10 15.64 4.40
N GLY A 183 -22.02 16.41 4.51
CA GLY A 183 -21.60 17.02 5.78
C GLY A 183 -20.55 16.25 6.57
N GLU A 184 -20.18 15.02 6.18
CA GLU A 184 -19.08 14.29 6.82
C GLU A 184 -17.72 14.92 6.50
N THR A 185 -16.77 14.87 7.44
CA THR A 185 -15.41 15.39 7.23
C THR A 185 -14.50 14.39 6.54
N VAL A 186 -13.39 14.86 5.93
CA VAL A 186 -12.37 13.98 5.34
C VAL A 186 -11.87 12.95 6.37
N GLY A 187 -11.62 13.37 7.61
CA GLY A 187 -11.20 12.46 8.67
C GLY A 187 -12.25 11.40 9.03
N ASN A 188 -13.53 11.78 9.05
CA ASN A 188 -14.61 10.86 9.40
C ASN A 188 -14.88 9.80 8.32
N ILE A 189 -14.68 10.13 7.04
CA ILE A 189 -14.87 9.17 5.96
C ILE A 189 -13.72 8.17 5.84
N MET A 190 -12.55 8.42 6.41
CA MET A 190 -11.44 7.45 6.34
C MET A 190 -11.78 6.12 7.01
N PHE A 191 -11.31 5.02 6.42
CA PHE A 191 -11.38 3.72 7.07
C PHE A 191 -10.59 3.75 8.40
N PRO A 192 -11.09 3.15 9.50
CA PRO A 192 -10.38 3.15 10.78
C PRO A 192 -8.95 2.63 10.63
N GLY A 193 -7.99 3.43 11.09
CA GLY A 193 -6.57 3.11 10.98
C GLY A 193 -5.91 3.51 9.66
N ALA A 194 -6.65 3.89 8.62
CA ALA A 194 -6.05 4.22 7.32
C ALA A 194 -4.97 5.31 7.43
N LEU A 195 -5.28 6.43 8.08
CA LEU A 195 -4.32 7.53 8.26
C LEU A 195 -3.12 7.13 9.12
N ALA A 196 -3.34 6.39 10.21
CA ALA A 196 -2.26 5.98 11.11
C ALA A 196 -1.26 5.05 10.42
N ALA A 197 -1.75 4.12 9.61
CA ALA A 197 -0.90 3.25 8.81
C ALA A 197 -0.16 4.01 7.72
N ALA A 198 -0.83 4.91 7.01
CA ALA A 198 -0.18 5.73 5.99
C ALA A 198 1.01 6.51 6.59
N ASN A 199 0.83 7.08 7.78
CA ASN A 199 1.87 7.85 8.48
C ASN A 199 2.96 7.01 9.15
N SER A 200 2.90 5.68 9.07
CA SER A 200 4.00 4.75 9.39
C SER A 200 4.72 5.05 10.71
N GLY A 201 3.96 5.32 11.78
CA GLY A 201 4.47 5.56 13.13
C GLY A 201 4.81 7.01 13.48
N LEU A 202 4.69 7.96 12.53
CA LEU A 202 4.65 9.39 12.88
C LEU A 202 3.24 9.72 13.41
N THR A 203 3.17 10.29 14.61
CA THR A 203 1.91 10.55 15.32
C THR A 203 1.70 12.02 15.66
N ASP A 204 2.64 12.89 15.30
CA ASP A 204 2.61 14.32 15.57
C ASP A 204 1.66 15.04 14.60
N HIS A 205 1.66 14.63 13.34
CA HIS A 205 0.84 15.20 12.27
C HIS A 205 0.46 14.17 11.22
N THR A 206 -0.54 14.51 10.40
CA THR A 206 -0.88 13.77 9.18
C THR A 206 -0.02 14.24 8.02
N TRP A 207 1.12 13.59 7.78
CA TRP A 207 2.08 13.91 6.72
C TRP A 207 1.76 13.29 5.37
N THR A 208 1.06 12.16 5.36
CA THR A 208 0.72 11.42 4.15
C THR A 208 -0.68 10.83 4.19
N PHE A 209 -1.23 10.60 3.00
CA PHE A 209 -2.58 10.13 2.74
C PHE A 209 -2.54 8.85 1.89
N PRO A 210 -3.38 7.83 2.18
CA PRO A 210 -3.41 6.58 1.41
C PRO A 210 -4.23 6.67 0.12
N GLN A 211 -3.64 6.28 -1.03
CA GLN A 211 -4.33 6.33 -2.31
C GLN A 211 -5.44 5.27 -2.43
N THR A 212 -5.14 4.03 -2.04
CA THR A 212 -6.01 2.88 -2.25
C THR A 212 -5.88 1.92 -1.08
N GLN A 213 -6.80 0.95 -1.02
CA GLN A 213 -6.61 -0.24 -0.21
C GLN A 213 -6.31 -1.43 -1.13
N PHE A 214 -5.14 -2.03 -0.98
CA PHE A 214 -4.76 -3.26 -1.65
C PHE A 214 -5.22 -4.47 -0.84
N ALA A 215 -5.63 -5.51 -1.54
CA ALA A 215 -5.77 -6.85 -1.00
C ALA A 215 -4.90 -7.81 -1.80
N TYR A 216 -4.29 -8.77 -1.11
CA TYR A 216 -3.41 -9.77 -1.70
C TYR A 216 -3.98 -11.16 -1.51
N GLY A 217 -3.93 -11.95 -2.58
CA GLY A 217 -4.53 -13.27 -2.58
C GLY A 217 -4.44 -13.96 -3.92
N ILE A 218 -5.48 -14.72 -4.23
CA ILE A 218 -5.57 -15.57 -5.41
C ILE A 218 -6.64 -15.00 -6.33
N PHE A 219 -6.25 -14.63 -7.54
CA PHE A 219 -7.21 -14.52 -8.64
C PHE A 219 -7.37 -15.88 -9.31
N TYR A 220 -8.61 -16.28 -9.59
CA TYR A 220 -8.96 -17.52 -10.27
C TYR A 220 -9.94 -17.29 -11.42
N ASN A 221 -9.83 -18.11 -12.46
CA ASN A 221 -10.72 -18.09 -13.61
C ASN A 221 -12.07 -18.74 -13.22
N ALA A 222 -13.09 -17.92 -12.97
CA ALA A 222 -14.37 -18.37 -12.45
C ALA A 222 -15.09 -19.28 -13.45
N ASP A 223 -15.04 -18.97 -14.75
CA ASP A 223 -15.65 -19.80 -15.79
C ASP A 223 -15.04 -21.20 -15.81
N LEU A 224 -13.71 -21.30 -15.70
CA LEU A 224 -13.01 -22.57 -15.70
C LEU A 224 -13.34 -23.40 -14.44
N PHE A 225 -13.40 -22.77 -13.27
CA PHE A 225 -13.77 -23.43 -12.02
C PHE A 225 -15.21 -23.97 -12.09
N GLU A 226 -16.16 -23.15 -12.56
CA GLU A 226 -17.57 -23.56 -12.69
C GLU A 226 -17.74 -24.69 -13.72
N GLN A 227 -17.08 -24.61 -14.87
CA GLN A 227 -17.16 -25.64 -15.93
C GLN A 227 -16.65 -27.02 -15.47
N ASN A 228 -15.64 -27.05 -14.61
CA ASN A 228 -15.05 -28.29 -14.09
C ASN A 228 -15.64 -28.72 -12.74
N GLY A 229 -16.56 -27.94 -12.17
CA GLY A 229 -17.15 -28.20 -10.86
C GLY A 229 -16.14 -28.09 -9.71
N TRP A 230 -15.10 -27.27 -9.86
CA TRP A 230 -14.10 -27.05 -8.83
C TRP A 230 -14.63 -26.08 -7.75
N PRO A 231 -14.43 -26.38 -6.46
CA PRO A 231 -14.84 -25.49 -5.38
C PRO A 231 -13.98 -24.22 -5.35
N ARG A 232 -14.54 -23.13 -4.79
CA ARG A 232 -13.79 -21.89 -4.56
C ARG A 232 -12.58 -22.17 -3.66
N PRO A 233 -11.38 -21.66 -3.96
CA PRO A 233 -10.17 -21.99 -3.19
C PRO A 233 -10.32 -21.78 -1.68
N ASP A 234 -10.75 -20.59 -1.26
CA ASP A 234 -10.88 -20.22 0.16
C ASP A 234 -11.96 -21.00 0.95
N SER A 235 -12.76 -21.84 0.28
CA SER A 235 -13.73 -22.72 0.93
C SER A 235 -13.14 -24.06 1.37
N LEU A 236 -11.92 -24.36 0.94
CA LEU A 236 -11.20 -25.60 1.25
C LEU A 236 -10.24 -25.41 2.43
N THR A 237 -9.84 -26.53 3.03
CA THR A 237 -8.57 -26.59 3.76
C THR A 237 -7.39 -26.54 2.79
N TRP A 238 -6.21 -26.15 3.28
CA TRP A 238 -4.99 -26.13 2.47
C TRP A 238 -4.68 -27.51 1.86
N GLU A 239 -4.87 -28.59 2.62
CA GLU A 239 -4.65 -29.95 2.15
C GLU A 239 -5.62 -30.33 1.02
N GLU A 240 -6.91 -30.03 1.17
CA GLU A 240 -7.91 -30.24 0.10
C GLU A 240 -7.62 -29.36 -1.12
N PHE A 241 -7.10 -28.15 -0.91
CA PHE A 241 -6.67 -27.28 -2.00
C PHE A 241 -5.49 -27.85 -2.77
N MET A 242 -4.50 -28.46 -2.09
CA MET A 242 -3.39 -29.15 -2.74
C MET A 242 -3.85 -30.37 -3.55
N ASP A 243 -4.86 -31.11 -3.07
CA ASP A 243 -5.49 -32.17 -3.86
C ASP A 243 -6.19 -31.59 -5.11
N LEU A 244 -6.89 -30.45 -4.96
CA LEU A 244 -7.50 -29.75 -6.09
C LEU A 244 -6.44 -29.31 -7.12
N GLN A 245 -5.26 -28.83 -6.70
CA GLN A 245 -4.19 -28.49 -7.63
C GLN A 245 -3.80 -29.66 -8.53
N ALA A 246 -3.73 -30.87 -7.99
CA ALA A 246 -3.43 -32.08 -8.76
C ALA A 246 -4.52 -32.41 -9.78
N GLU A 247 -5.79 -32.14 -9.46
CA GLU A 247 -6.92 -32.29 -10.40
C GLU A 247 -6.89 -31.23 -11.50
N ILE A 248 -6.64 -29.96 -11.15
CA ILE A 248 -6.50 -28.86 -12.10
C ILE A 248 -5.37 -29.16 -13.09
N ALA A 249 -4.22 -29.64 -12.59
CA ALA A 249 -3.04 -29.95 -13.41
C ALA A 249 -3.27 -31.00 -14.50
N LYS A 250 -4.34 -31.80 -14.40
CA LYS A 250 -4.75 -32.75 -15.47
C LYS A 250 -5.41 -32.05 -16.66
N VAL A 251 -5.92 -30.83 -16.45
CA VAL A 251 -6.68 -30.05 -17.43
C VAL A 251 -5.84 -28.87 -17.95
N ILE A 252 -5.20 -28.12 -17.05
CA ILE A 252 -4.45 -26.89 -17.36
C ILE A 252 -3.37 -26.66 -16.30
N PRO A 253 -2.28 -25.90 -16.58
CA PRO A 253 -1.37 -25.48 -15.53
C PRO A 253 -2.13 -24.71 -14.43
N PRO A 254 -2.05 -25.13 -13.16
CA PRO A 254 -2.82 -24.48 -12.11
C PRO A 254 -2.41 -23.02 -11.86
N TRP A 255 -1.11 -22.69 -11.96
CA TRP A 255 -0.59 -21.37 -11.63
C TRP A 255 0.25 -20.74 -12.74
N THR A 256 0.26 -19.41 -12.78
CA THR A 256 1.40 -18.61 -13.25
C THR A 256 1.79 -17.60 -12.17
N TYR A 257 2.90 -16.89 -12.35
CA TYR A 257 3.35 -15.81 -11.46
C TYR A 257 4.39 -14.92 -12.16
N ALA A 258 4.67 -13.75 -11.58
CA ALA A 258 5.70 -12.83 -12.07
C ALA A 258 7.10 -13.34 -11.68
N GLY A 259 7.75 -14.12 -12.54
CA GLY A 259 9.06 -14.71 -12.26
C GLY A 259 10.21 -13.73 -12.09
N GLN A 260 10.17 -12.59 -12.77
CA GLN A 260 11.13 -11.49 -12.56
C GLN A 260 11.00 -10.86 -11.17
N TYR A 261 9.84 -11.05 -10.52
CA TYR A 261 9.51 -10.53 -9.19
C TYR A 261 8.93 -11.66 -8.32
N PRO A 262 9.74 -12.67 -7.95
CA PRO A 262 9.24 -13.93 -7.37
C PRO A 262 8.46 -13.76 -6.07
N GLY A 263 8.65 -12.63 -5.38
CA GLY A 263 7.85 -12.26 -4.22
C GLY A 263 6.34 -12.07 -4.49
N TYR A 264 5.90 -11.92 -5.74
CA TYR A 264 4.46 -11.94 -6.09
C TYR A 264 3.77 -13.22 -5.62
N PHE A 265 4.47 -14.35 -5.60
CA PHE A 265 3.90 -15.60 -5.10
C PHE A 265 3.56 -15.51 -3.59
N MET A 266 4.27 -14.66 -2.85
CA MET A 266 3.99 -14.40 -1.43
C MET A 266 2.76 -13.55 -1.18
N MET A 267 2.17 -12.91 -2.21
CA MET A 267 0.87 -12.24 -2.06
C MET A 267 -0.24 -13.23 -1.64
N MET A 268 -0.12 -14.49 -2.06
CA MET A 268 -0.91 -15.59 -1.51
C MET A 268 -0.21 -16.25 -0.31
N GLY A 269 1.10 -16.50 -0.43
CA GLY A 269 1.88 -17.24 0.56
C GLY A 269 1.86 -16.64 1.97
N SER A 270 1.90 -15.32 2.12
CA SER A 270 1.81 -14.63 3.42
C SER A 270 0.51 -14.99 4.16
N GLY A 271 -0.60 -15.09 3.42
CA GLY A 271 -1.89 -15.52 3.96
C GLY A 271 -1.85 -16.93 4.54
N LEU A 272 -1.21 -17.87 3.82
CA LEU A 272 -0.99 -19.23 4.32
C LEU A 272 -0.10 -19.25 5.57
N LEU A 273 1.04 -18.57 5.51
CA LEU A 273 2.01 -18.56 6.62
C LEU A 273 1.39 -18.00 7.89
N TRP A 274 0.62 -16.92 7.78
CA TRP A 274 -0.11 -16.35 8.91
C TRP A 274 -1.16 -17.31 9.47
N LYS A 275 -1.94 -17.96 8.60
CA LYS A 275 -2.96 -18.95 9.03
C LYS A 275 -2.36 -20.21 9.63
N ALA A 276 -1.16 -20.58 9.23
CA ALA A 276 -0.42 -21.69 9.82
C ALA A 276 0.12 -21.32 11.19
N VAL A 277 0.87 -20.23 11.28
CA VAL A 277 1.59 -19.80 12.51
C VAL A 277 0.64 -19.26 13.58
N GLY A 278 -0.42 -18.58 13.17
CA GLY A 278 -1.37 -17.90 14.05
C GLY A 278 -0.90 -16.53 14.54
N VAL A 279 -1.83 -15.77 15.15
CA VAL A 279 -1.62 -14.38 15.60
C VAL A 279 -0.38 -14.25 16.49
N GLU A 280 -0.26 -15.10 17.52
CA GLU A 280 0.84 -15.03 18.50
C GLU A 280 2.20 -15.30 17.85
N GLY A 281 2.30 -16.32 17.00
CA GLY A 281 3.57 -16.65 16.36
C GLY A 281 3.99 -15.59 15.33
N TYR A 282 3.04 -15.02 14.58
CA TYR A 282 3.34 -13.89 13.70
C TYR A 282 3.72 -12.64 14.52
N CYS A 283 3.13 -12.46 15.70
CA CYS A 283 3.53 -11.39 16.62
C CYS A 283 4.96 -11.55 17.12
N ALA A 284 5.34 -12.77 17.53
CA ALA A 284 6.69 -13.10 17.95
C ALA A 284 7.70 -12.79 16.83
N MET A 285 7.36 -13.12 15.57
CA MET A 285 8.19 -12.76 14.42
C MET A 285 8.28 -11.23 14.21
N ASN A 286 7.16 -10.51 14.33
CA ASN A 286 7.13 -9.05 14.20
C ASN A 286 7.96 -8.35 15.27
N ASN A 287 8.00 -8.92 16.47
CA ASN A 287 8.79 -8.45 17.62
C ASN A 287 10.23 -9.01 17.65
N LEU A 288 10.64 -9.76 16.62
CA LEU A 288 11.95 -10.40 16.54
C LEU A 288 12.27 -11.25 17.77
N GLU A 289 11.28 -11.96 18.33
CA GLU A 289 11.52 -12.83 19.49
C GLU A 289 12.47 -13.98 19.11
N PRO A 290 13.41 -14.38 20.00
CA PRO A 290 14.32 -15.48 19.72
C PRO A 290 13.60 -16.78 19.33
N GLY A 291 13.96 -17.34 18.17
CA GLY A 291 13.39 -18.58 17.64
C GLY A 291 12.06 -18.39 16.90
N ALA A 292 11.54 -17.17 16.76
CA ALA A 292 10.26 -16.93 16.11
C ALA A 292 10.25 -17.43 14.64
N PHE A 293 11.37 -17.28 13.91
CA PHE A 293 11.47 -17.75 12.52
C PHE A 293 11.73 -19.27 12.41
N GLN A 294 12.05 -19.94 13.52
CA GLN A 294 12.21 -21.39 13.60
C GLN A 294 10.91 -22.13 13.93
N ASN A 295 9.78 -21.42 13.95
CA ASN A 295 8.46 -22.00 14.20
C ASN A 295 8.16 -23.14 13.20
N GLU A 296 7.80 -24.32 13.70
CA GLU A 296 7.54 -25.50 12.87
C GLU A 296 6.41 -25.29 11.86
N LYS A 297 5.37 -24.51 12.22
CA LYS A 297 4.25 -24.18 11.32
C LYS A 297 4.65 -23.19 10.22
N PHE A 298 5.61 -22.31 10.49
CA PHE A 298 6.18 -21.43 9.48
C PHE A 298 7.00 -22.22 8.45
N ILE A 299 7.88 -23.11 8.94
CA ILE A 299 8.68 -24.00 8.09
C ILE A 299 7.76 -24.92 7.28
N TRP A 300 6.70 -25.47 7.89
CA TRP A 300 5.68 -26.24 7.20
C TRP A 300 5.04 -25.45 6.04
N GLY A 301 4.57 -24.23 6.30
CA GLY A 301 3.93 -23.42 5.27
C GLY A 301 4.85 -23.10 4.10
N ILE A 302 6.13 -22.83 4.37
CA ILE A 302 7.15 -22.68 3.31
C ILE A 302 7.29 -23.96 2.49
N LYS A 303 7.38 -25.13 3.13
CA LYS A 303 7.46 -26.42 2.42
C LYS A 303 6.23 -26.66 1.54
N GLU A 304 5.05 -26.30 2.01
CA GLU A 304 3.83 -26.42 1.21
C GLU A 304 3.86 -25.54 -0.05
N LEU A 305 4.36 -24.31 0.06
CA LEU A 305 4.57 -23.45 -1.11
C LEU A 305 5.57 -24.07 -2.10
N GLN A 306 6.66 -24.67 -1.60
CA GLN A 306 7.64 -25.37 -2.43
C GLN A 306 7.04 -26.57 -3.17
N LYS A 307 6.09 -27.30 -2.56
CA LYS A 307 5.42 -28.44 -3.21
C LYS A 307 4.67 -28.03 -4.47
N ILE A 308 4.11 -26.83 -4.54
CA ILE A 308 3.43 -26.33 -5.75
C ILE A 308 4.40 -26.32 -6.93
N PHE A 309 5.61 -25.79 -6.72
CA PHE A 309 6.65 -25.72 -7.74
C PHE A 309 7.26 -27.10 -8.04
N ALA A 310 7.54 -27.88 -7.00
CA ALA A 310 8.14 -29.22 -7.14
C ALA A 310 7.25 -30.20 -7.92
N ASN A 311 5.93 -30.04 -7.86
CA ASN A 311 4.97 -30.82 -8.65
C ASN A 311 4.81 -30.33 -10.09
N GLY A 312 5.50 -29.25 -10.50
CA GLY A 312 5.41 -28.71 -11.86
C GLY A 312 4.08 -28.03 -12.17
N TRP A 313 3.38 -27.51 -11.16
CA TRP A 313 2.08 -26.85 -11.32
C TRP A 313 2.16 -25.38 -11.75
N ILE A 314 3.34 -24.94 -12.18
CA ILE A 314 3.60 -23.61 -12.69
C ILE A 314 3.64 -23.65 -14.21
N TYR A 315 2.98 -22.69 -14.86
CA TYR A 315 3.01 -22.52 -16.31
C TYR A 315 4.46 -22.37 -16.80
N PRO A 316 4.91 -23.17 -17.78
CA PRO A 316 6.28 -23.13 -18.26
C PRO A 316 6.71 -21.74 -18.76
N GLY A 317 7.86 -21.25 -18.31
CA GLY A 317 8.38 -19.93 -18.68
C GLY A 317 7.94 -18.80 -17.76
N SER A 318 7.11 -19.06 -16.75
CA SER A 318 6.69 -18.04 -15.76
C SER A 318 7.88 -17.38 -15.07
N GLU A 319 9.00 -18.09 -14.89
CA GLU A 319 10.24 -17.60 -14.28
C GLU A 319 10.86 -16.38 -15.01
N ALA A 320 10.55 -16.19 -16.28
CA ALA A 320 11.05 -15.08 -17.09
C ALA A 320 10.05 -13.94 -17.25
N MET A 321 8.81 -14.11 -16.78
CA MET A 321 7.72 -13.16 -17.01
C MET A 321 7.78 -11.96 -16.07
N SER A 322 7.47 -10.77 -16.61
CA SER A 322 7.11 -9.59 -15.82
C SER A 322 5.76 -9.77 -15.12
N HIS A 323 5.37 -8.79 -14.30
CA HIS A 323 4.05 -8.77 -13.67
C HIS A 323 2.93 -8.75 -14.73
N THR A 324 2.99 -7.86 -15.72
CA THR A 324 1.97 -7.77 -16.77
C THR A 324 1.96 -8.97 -17.73
N GLU A 325 3.13 -9.57 -18.03
CA GLU A 325 3.19 -10.77 -18.87
C GLU A 325 2.51 -11.96 -18.18
N SER A 326 2.76 -12.18 -16.88
CA SER A 326 2.12 -13.27 -16.14
C SER A 326 0.60 -13.06 -15.99
N GLN A 327 0.16 -11.83 -15.80
CA GLN A 327 -1.26 -11.49 -15.76
C GLN A 327 -1.95 -11.72 -17.11
N GLN A 328 -1.26 -11.41 -18.22
CA GLN A 328 -1.78 -11.69 -19.56
C GLN A 328 -2.04 -13.19 -19.73
N MET A 329 -1.16 -14.05 -19.23
CA MET A 329 -1.36 -15.51 -19.28
C MET A 329 -2.60 -15.97 -18.53
N PHE A 330 -2.94 -15.29 -17.43
CA PHE A 330 -4.15 -15.55 -16.67
C PHE A 330 -5.41 -15.10 -17.42
N VAL A 331 -5.46 -13.85 -17.92
CA VAL A 331 -6.65 -13.35 -18.64
C VAL A 331 -6.83 -13.96 -20.03
N ASP A 332 -5.76 -14.48 -20.63
CA ASP A 332 -5.82 -15.36 -21.82
C ASP A 332 -6.42 -16.75 -21.51
N GLY A 333 -6.70 -17.05 -20.24
CA GLY A 333 -7.26 -18.34 -19.81
C GLY A 333 -6.27 -19.51 -19.92
N LYS A 334 -4.95 -19.25 -19.93
CA LYS A 334 -3.91 -20.30 -20.07
C LYS A 334 -3.52 -20.95 -18.75
N VAL A 335 -3.99 -20.40 -17.63
CA VAL A 335 -3.83 -20.94 -16.28
C VAL A 335 -5.12 -20.80 -15.48
N ALA A 336 -5.26 -21.59 -14.42
CA ALA A 336 -6.44 -21.54 -13.57
C ALA A 336 -6.39 -20.39 -12.53
N MET A 337 -5.20 -20.09 -12.00
CA MET A 337 -4.98 -19.14 -10.91
C MET A 337 -3.70 -18.32 -11.06
N ILE A 338 -3.67 -17.14 -10.42
CA ILE A 338 -2.50 -16.27 -10.28
C ILE A 338 -2.50 -15.59 -8.91
N PRO A 339 -1.38 -15.60 -8.15
CA PRO A 339 -1.25 -14.78 -6.96
C PRO A 339 -0.98 -13.31 -7.37
N ASN A 340 -1.82 -12.39 -6.91
CA ASN A 340 -1.69 -10.98 -7.28
C ASN A 340 -2.42 -10.03 -6.31
N GLY A 341 -2.18 -8.74 -6.47
CA GLY A 341 -2.90 -7.66 -5.81
C GLY A 341 -4.10 -7.17 -6.62
N THR A 342 -4.90 -6.29 -6.00
CA THR A 342 -6.16 -5.76 -6.58
C THR A 342 -5.98 -4.95 -7.86
N TRP A 343 -4.76 -4.56 -8.22
CA TRP A 343 -4.47 -3.83 -9.46
C TRP A 343 -4.55 -4.69 -10.74
N LEU A 344 -4.60 -6.03 -10.63
CA LEU A 344 -4.58 -6.94 -11.79
C LEU A 344 -5.67 -6.58 -12.81
N GLU A 345 -6.90 -6.37 -12.36
CA GLU A 345 -8.03 -6.09 -13.25
C GLU A 345 -7.82 -4.79 -14.03
N SER A 346 -7.34 -3.75 -13.36
CA SER A 346 -7.00 -2.46 -13.97
C SER A 346 -5.87 -2.61 -15.01
N GLU A 347 -4.79 -3.31 -14.65
CA GLU A 347 -3.63 -3.48 -15.53
C GLU A 347 -3.95 -4.27 -16.79
N GLN A 348 -4.89 -5.23 -16.71
CA GLN A 348 -5.31 -6.06 -17.84
C GLN A 348 -6.60 -5.58 -18.50
N ALA A 349 -7.19 -4.45 -18.11
CA ALA A 349 -8.49 -4.02 -18.61
C ALA A 349 -8.54 -3.91 -20.14
N SER A 350 -7.45 -3.44 -20.76
CA SER A 350 -7.36 -3.26 -22.22
C SER A 350 -7.17 -4.56 -23.02
N THR A 351 -6.77 -5.65 -22.37
CA THR A 351 -6.42 -6.93 -23.01
C THR A 351 -7.25 -8.11 -22.51
N THR A 352 -8.03 -7.92 -21.45
CA THR A 352 -8.93 -8.95 -20.91
C THR A 352 -10.00 -9.28 -21.96
N PRO A 353 -10.12 -10.56 -22.38
CA PRO A 353 -11.13 -10.96 -23.35
C PRO A 353 -12.56 -10.68 -22.86
N GLU A 354 -13.43 -10.27 -23.79
CA GLU A 354 -14.85 -10.05 -23.47
C GLU A 354 -15.48 -11.32 -22.87
N GLY A 355 -16.14 -11.17 -21.73
CA GLY A 355 -16.80 -12.25 -21.02
C GLY A 355 -15.90 -13.10 -20.13
N PHE A 356 -14.57 -12.88 -20.10
CA PHE A 356 -13.70 -13.54 -19.13
C PHE A 356 -14.07 -13.11 -17.71
N ARG A 357 -14.36 -14.07 -16.84
CA ARG A 357 -14.63 -13.80 -15.42
C ARG A 357 -13.47 -14.20 -14.53
N MET A 358 -12.81 -13.20 -13.95
CA MET A 358 -11.88 -13.39 -12.84
C MET A 358 -12.56 -13.15 -11.50
N LYS A 359 -12.18 -13.91 -10.48
CA LYS A 359 -12.59 -13.69 -9.09
C LYS A 359 -11.42 -13.80 -8.15
N PHE A 360 -11.54 -13.12 -7.01
CA PHE A 360 -10.52 -13.03 -5.97
C PHE A 360 -10.93 -13.78 -4.70
N CYS A 361 -9.95 -14.39 -4.04
CA CYS A 361 -10.13 -15.00 -2.72
C CYS A 361 -8.83 -15.01 -1.91
N SER A 362 -8.95 -15.21 -0.59
CA SER A 362 -7.80 -15.41 0.29
C SER A 362 -7.20 -16.81 0.13
N ALA A 363 -5.98 -17.01 0.62
CA ALA A 363 -5.36 -18.33 0.65
C ALA A 363 -6.14 -19.30 1.56
N PRO A 364 -6.30 -20.58 1.22
CA PRO A 364 -6.94 -21.56 2.12
C PRO A 364 -6.21 -21.69 3.45
N ALA A 365 -6.95 -21.98 4.52
CA ALA A 365 -6.38 -22.21 5.85
C ALA A 365 -5.93 -23.67 6.01
N PRO A 366 -4.82 -23.96 6.71
CA PRO A 366 -4.48 -25.32 7.11
C PRO A 366 -5.60 -25.96 7.93
N LYS A 367 -5.79 -27.28 7.81
CA LYS A 367 -6.84 -27.99 8.56
C LYS A 367 -6.77 -27.79 10.08
N ASP A 368 -5.58 -27.58 10.63
CA ASP A 368 -5.33 -27.36 12.05
C ASP A 368 -5.16 -25.87 12.42
N SER A 369 -5.52 -24.95 11.52
CA SER A 369 -5.48 -23.52 11.79
C SER A 369 -6.39 -23.15 12.96
N THR A 370 -5.87 -22.32 13.87
CA THR A 370 -6.61 -21.82 15.04
C THR A 370 -7.06 -20.37 14.88
N VAL A 371 -6.81 -19.78 13.73
CA VAL A 371 -7.14 -18.39 13.40
C VAL A 371 -8.21 -18.33 12.33
N PHE A 372 -8.71 -17.13 12.06
CA PHE A 372 -9.84 -16.94 11.17
C PHE A 372 -9.51 -17.39 9.73
N PRO A 373 -10.29 -18.31 9.14
CA PRO A 373 -9.91 -19.01 7.91
C PRO A 373 -9.95 -18.12 6.66
N TYR A 374 -10.65 -17.00 6.70
CA TYR A 374 -10.74 -16.06 5.59
C TYR A 374 -9.79 -14.88 5.70
N ALA A 375 -8.95 -14.82 6.74
CA ALA A 375 -7.98 -13.75 6.91
C ALA A 375 -7.14 -13.57 5.63
N LEU A 376 -6.85 -12.33 5.27
CA LEU A 376 -6.01 -12.01 4.12
C LEU A 376 -5.13 -10.82 4.42
N GLU A 377 -4.07 -10.67 3.64
CA GLU A 377 -3.27 -9.47 3.69
C GLU A 377 -4.04 -8.34 3.00
N VAL A 378 -4.29 -7.29 3.77
CA VAL A 378 -4.81 -6.02 3.29
C VAL A 378 -3.81 -4.97 3.68
N ALA A 379 -3.48 -4.16 2.69
CA ALA A 379 -2.51 -3.11 2.81
C ALA A 379 -3.14 -1.80 2.40
N LEU A 380 -2.68 -0.69 2.98
CA LEU A 380 -2.89 0.60 2.33
C LEU A 380 -1.91 0.70 1.17
N GLY A 381 -2.47 0.81 -0.02
CA GLY A 381 -1.70 1.08 -1.21
C GLY A 381 -1.51 2.55 -1.45
N GLY A 382 -0.35 2.94 -1.99
CA GLY A 382 -0.10 4.33 -2.34
C GLY A 382 -0.19 5.26 -1.14
N SER A 383 0.29 4.84 0.04
CA SER A 383 0.44 5.65 1.26
C SER A 383 1.49 6.75 1.15
N ASP A 384 1.72 7.23 -0.07
CA ASP A 384 2.71 8.20 -0.47
C ASP A 384 2.07 9.34 -1.27
N MET A 385 0.86 9.75 -0.86
CA MET A 385 0.27 11.00 -1.31
C MET A 385 0.52 12.09 -0.27
N GLN A 386 1.34 13.08 -0.64
CA GLN A 386 1.71 14.17 0.24
C GLN A 386 1.24 15.52 -0.29
N ILE A 387 0.88 16.41 0.64
CA ILE A 387 0.77 17.84 0.34
C ILE A 387 2.19 18.39 0.41
N GLY A 388 2.68 18.98 -0.66
CA GLY A 388 4.01 19.58 -0.62
C GLY A 388 3.98 20.93 0.06
N ASN A 389 5.09 21.27 0.71
CA ASN A 389 5.36 22.62 1.20
C ASN A 389 5.83 23.52 0.03
N GLY A 390 5.05 23.49 -1.05
CA GLY A 390 5.25 24.20 -2.32
C GLY A 390 4.78 25.64 -2.25
N LYS A 391 4.46 26.25 -3.40
CA LYS A 391 4.01 27.67 -3.44
C LYS A 391 2.58 27.84 -2.96
N ASN A 392 1.75 26.81 -3.13
CA ASN A 392 0.31 26.83 -2.92
C ASN A 392 -0.18 25.65 -2.06
N PRO A 393 0.33 25.47 -0.82
CA PRO A 393 0.04 24.28 -0.01
C PRO A 393 -1.45 24.11 0.34
N LEU A 394 -2.20 25.20 0.58
CA LEU A 394 -3.65 25.11 0.80
C LEU A 394 -4.41 24.62 -0.45
N TRP A 395 -3.94 24.99 -1.63
CA TRP A 395 -4.50 24.51 -2.88
C TRP A 395 -4.09 23.04 -3.16
N GLY A 396 -2.92 22.62 -2.70
CA GLY A 396 -2.54 21.21 -2.62
C GLY A 396 -3.45 20.39 -1.69
N MET A 397 -3.89 20.98 -0.55
CA MET A 397 -4.91 20.38 0.31
C MET A 397 -6.25 20.23 -0.40
N GLU A 398 -6.68 21.20 -1.21
CA GLU A 398 -7.92 21.07 -1.99
C GLU A 398 -7.82 19.96 -3.05
N LEU A 399 -6.67 19.80 -3.72
CA LEU A 399 -6.45 18.63 -4.60
C LEU A 399 -6.55 17.31 -3.82
N MET A 400 -5.95 17.23 -2.63
CA MET A 400 -6.05 16.05 -1.76
C MET A 400 -7.48 15.81 -1.30
N ARG A 401 -8.24 16.87 -1.02
CA ARG A 401 -9.64 16.82 -0.64
C ARG A 401 -10.52 16.24 -1.75
N LEU A 402 -10.32 16.72 -2.97
CA LEU A 402 -11.06 16.27 -4.16
C LEU A 402 -10.68 14.85 -4.57
N PHE A 403 -9.46 14.38 -4.26
CA PHE A 403 -9.09 12.98 -4.41
C PHE A 403 -10.03 12.05 -3.64
N TYR A 404 -10.44 12.42 -2.43
CA TYR A 404 -11.41 11.66 -1.64
C TYR A 404 -12.87 12.07 -1.89
N SER A 405 -13.17 12.72 -3.02
CA SER A 405 -14.55 13.07 -3.38
C SER A 405 -15.41 11.85 -3.69
N ALA A 406 -16.73 11.99 -3.51
CA ALA A 406 -17.69 10.97 -3.89
C ALA A 406 -17.62 10.59 -5.38
N ASP A 407 -17.35 11.58 -6.24
CA ASP A 407 -17.25 11.36 -7.68
C ASP A 407 -15.97 10.59 -8.03
N ASN A 408 -14.84 10.92 -7.40
CA ASN A 408 -13.62 10.14 -7.58
C ASN A 408 -13.72 8.74 -6.97
N ALA A 409 -14.39 8.57 -5.82
CA ALA A 409 -14.67 7.25 -5.26
C ALA A 409 -15.48 6.36 -6.22
N ARG A 410 -16.49 6.92 -6.93
CA ARG A 410 -17.22 6.20 -7.98
C ARG A 410 -16.32 5.83 -9.15
N LEU A 411 -15.49 6.76 -9.65
CA LEU A 411 -14.53 6.47 -10.72
C LEU A 411 -13.59 5.32 -10.34
N TRP A 412 -13.09 5.34 -9.10
CA TRP A 412 -12.23 4.29 -8.58
C TRP A 412 -12.92 2.91 -8.54
N ALA A 413 -14.20 2.90 -8.15
CA ALA A 413 -15.00 1.69 -8.10
C ALA A 413 -15.43 1.17 -9.48
N GLU A 414 -15.71 2.06 -10.45
CA GLU A 414 -16.28 1.68 -11.76
C GLU A 414 -15.22 1.48 -12.85
N GLU A 415 -14.16 2.28 -12.85
CA GLU A 415 -13.20 2.32 -13.95
C GLU A 415 -11.81 1.83 -13.54
N ILE A 416 -11.35 2.15 -12.33
CA ILE A 416 -10.02 1.74 -11.85
C ILE A 416 -10.04 0.32 -11.26
N ALA A 417 -11.21 -0.13 -10.81
CA ALA A 417 -11.43 -1.43 -10.18
C ALA A 417 -10.61 -1.63 -8.88
N SER A 418 -10.48 -0.57 -8.08
CA SER A 418 -9.82 -0.63 -6.76
C SER A 418 -10.52 0.29 -5.74
N PRO A 419 -10.67 -0.11 -4.47
CA PRO A 419 -11.35 0.72 -3.49
C PRO A 419 -10.44 1.81 -2.90
N LEU A 420 -10.96 3.03 -2.79
CA LEU A 420 -10.38 4.06 -1.94
C LEU A 420 -10.43 3.65 -0.46
N PRO A 421 -9.49 4.09 0.39
CA PRO A 421 -9.44 3.73 1.82
C PRO A 421 -10.41 4.55 2.67
N ILE A 422 -11.66 4.64 2.22
CA ILE A 422 -12.76 5.37 2.87
C ILE A 422 -13.93 4.43 3.15
N LYS A 423 -14.78 4.82 4.11
CA LYS A 423 -16.07 4.20 4.37
C LYS A 423 -16.96 4.39 3.14
N ASP A 424 -17.76 3.38 2.83
CA ASP A 424 -18.68 3.36 1.69
C ASP A 424 -18.00 3.64 0.34
N ALA A 425 -16.75 3.20 0.15
CA ALA A 425 -15.93 3.47 -1.05
C ALA A 425 -16.57 3.14 -2.40
N MET A 426 -17.58 2.25 -2.43
CA MET A 426 -18.32 1.94 -3.66
C MET A 426 -19.29 3.05 -4.07
N MET A 427 -19.76 3.91 -3.15
CA MET A 427 -20.68 5.02 -3.43
C MET A 427 -21.93 4.66 -4.26
N GLY A 428 -22.41 3.42 -4.12
CA GLY A 428 -23.54 2.88 -4.88
C GLY A 428 -23.22 2.46 -6.32
N ALA A 429 -21.95 2.47 -6.72
CA ALA A 429 -21.47 1.97 -8.01
C ALA A 429 -21.83 0.48 -8.22
N THR A 430 -21.89 0.08 -9.48
CA THR A 430 -21.94 -1.34 -9.86
C THR A 430 -20.53 -1.79 -10.23
N PRO A 431 -19.76 -2.39 -9.28
CA PRO A 431 -18.42 -2.85 -9.57
C PRO A 431 -18.43 -3.99 -10.58
N SER A 432 -17.30 -4.20 -11.25
CA SER A 432 -17.03 -5.42 -12.00
C SER A 432 -17.12 -6.67 -11.11
N ASP A 433 -17.29 -7.85 -11.71
CA ASP A 433 -17.30 -9.12 -10.95
C ASP A 433 -15.96 -9.36 -10.21
N GLY A 434 -14.84 -8.89 -10.80
CA GLY A 434 -13.51 -8.91 -10.20
C GLY A 434 -13.47 -8.08 -8.92
N LEU A 435 -13.71 -6.77 -8.99
CA LEU A 435 -13.74 -5.89 -7.82
C LEU A 435 -14.80 -6.30 -6.79
N ALA A 436 -16.00 -6.73 -7.23
CA ALA A 436 -17.03 -7.23 -6.33
C ALA A 436 -16.51 -8.41 -5.47
N SER A 437 -15.76 -9.33 -6.07
CA SER A 437 -15.17 -10.47 -5.36
C SER A 437 -14.02 -10.08 -4.41
N VAL A 438 -13.28 -9.02 -4.72
CA VAL A 438 -12.28 -8.42 -3.80
C VAL A 438 -12.98 -7.85 -2.57
N VAL A 439 -14.02 -7.04 -2.77
CA VAL A 439 -14.80 -6.45 -1.68
C VAL A 439 -15.46 -7.55 -0.83
N GLU A 440 -16.00 -8.59 -1.48
CA GLU A 440 -16.52 -9.77 -0.80
C GLU A 440 -15.45 -10.44 0.08
N ALA A 441 -14.23 -10.65 -0.44
CA ALA A 441 -13.15 -11.26 0.32
C ALA A 441 -12.70 -10.41 1.52
N ILE A 442 -12.59 -9.08 1.35
CA ILE A 442 -12.29 -8.14 2.45
C ILE A 442 -13.37 -8.21 3.53
N ASN A 443 -14.66 -8.19 3.14
CA ASN A 443 -15.77 -8.30 4.07
C ASN A 443 -15.80 -9.66 4.79
N ARG A 444 -15.55 -10.75 4.06
CA ARG A 444 -15.47 -12.10 4.62
C ARG A 444 -14.35 -12.26 5.63
N ALA A 445 -13.34 -11.39 5.63
CA ALA A 445 -12.24 -11.41 6.59
C ALA A 445 -12.64 -10.90 7.99
N GLU A 446 -13.78 -10.22 8.12
CA GLU A 446 -14.30 -9.69 9.39
C GLU A 446 -13.29 -8.85 10.19
N GLY A 447 -12.39 -8.15 9.49
CA GLY A 447 -11.32 -7.34 10.09
C GLY A 447 -10.08 -8.13 10.52
N HIS A 448 -10.05 -9.45 10.34
CA HIS A 448 -8.85 -10.27 10.55
C HIS A 448 -7.91 -10.14 9.36
N TYR A 449 -7.01 -9.16 9.43
CA TYR A 449 -6.02 -8.91 8.40
C TYR A 449 -4.63 -9.41 8.78
N VAL A 450 -3.94 -9.98 7.80
CA VAL A 450 -2.54 -10.39 7.92
C VAL A 450 -1.67 -9.14 7.89
N GLN A 451 -0.84 -8.96 8.93
CA GLN A 451 0.09 -7.83 9.05
C GLN A 451 1.51 -8.36 9.31
N SER A 452 2.43 -8.07 8.39
CA SER A 452 3.85 -8.39 8.52
C SER A 452 4.66 -7.11 8.64
N TYR A 453 5.36 -6.98 9.77
CA TYR A 453 6.18 -5.83 10.10
C TYR A 453 7.68 -6.14 10.03
N TRP A 454 8.09 -7.41 10.16
CA TRP A 454 9.51 -7.78 10.17
C TRP A 454 10.23 -7.48 8.85
N GLY A 455 9.52 -7.45 7.73
CA GLY A 455 10.08 -7.10 6.42
C GLY A 455 10.59 -5.65 6.34
N SER A 456 10.17 -4.78 7.25
CA SER A 456 10.63 -3.38 7.33
C SER A 456 12.07 -3.24 7.83
N TYR A 457 12.61 -4.25 8.52
CA TYR A 457 14.01 -4.24 8.93
C TYR A 457 14.90 -4.57 7.73
N PRO A 458 15.85 -3.70 7.34
CA PRO A 458 16.56 -3.83 6.07
C PRO A 458 17.23 -5.20 5.84
N LEU A 459 17.86 -5.76 6.88
CA LEU A 459 18.53 -7.07 6.78
C LEU A 459 17.52 -8.22 6.63
N LEU A 460 16.40 -8.21 7.37
CA LEU A 460 15.36 -9.23 7.22
C LEU A 460 14.64 -9.10 5.90
N GLY A 461 14.23 -7.90 5.51
CA GLY A 461 13.57 -7.64 4.24
C GLY A 461 14.42 -8.09 3.06
N LYS A 462 15.73 -7.80 3.08
CA LYS A 462 16.68 -8.29 2.09
C LYS A 462 16.82 -9.81 2.11
N THR A 463 16.99 -10.41 3.30
CA THR A 463 17.13 -11.87 3.44
C THR A 463 15.88 -12.60 2.94
N TRP A 464 14.69 -12.06 3.24
CA TRP A 464 13.41 -12.53 2.74
C TRP A 464 13.35 -12.44 1.22
N GLY A 465 13.50 -11.24 0.66
CA GLY A 465 13.38 -10.98 -0.78
C GLY A 465 14.37 -11.78 -1.65
N ASP A 466 15.65 -11.77 -1.29
CA ASP A 466 16.71 -12.45 -2.05
C ASP A 466 16.51 -13.97 -2.10
N SER A 467 15.86 -14.53 -1.08
CA SER A 467 15.66 -15.98 -0.98
C SER A 467 14.45 -16.47 -1.76
N MET A 468 13.48 -15.61 -2.12
CA MET A 468 12.19 -16.05 -2.65
C MET A 468 12.31 -16.89 -3.93
N GLY A 469 13.09 -16.44 -4.90
CA GLY A 469 13.24 -17.18 -6.17
C GLY A 469 13.85 -18.56 -5.96
N ASP A 470 14.94 -18.62 -5.18
CA ASP A 470 15.64 -19.89 -4.90
C ASP A 470 14.84 -20.81 -3.98
N LEU A 471 14.06 -20.25 -3.06
CA LEU A 471 13.15 -20.98 -2.19
C LEU A 471 12.05 -21.65 -3.00
N LEU A 472 11.29 -20.90 -3.81
CA LEU A 472 10.16 -21.45 -4.57
C LEU A 472 10.62 -22.58 -5.49
N TRP A 473 11.79 -22.44 -6.14
CA TRP A 473 12.35 -23.47 -7.02
C TRP A 473 13.17 -24.56 -6.30
N GLY A 474 13.14 -24.61 -4.97
CA GLY A 474 13.75 -25.68 -4.17
C GLY A 474 15.27 -25.69 -4.16
N LYS A 475 15.93 -24.60 -4.57
CA LYS A 475 17.39 -24.42 -4.46
C LYS A 475 17.82 -24.05 -3.04
N LEU A 476 16.90 -23.50 -2.24
CA LEU A 476 17.03 -23.24 -0.82
C LEU A 476 15.95 -24.05 -0.09
N SER A 477 16.31 -24.80 0.97
CA SER A 477 15.32 -25.51 1.78
C SER A 477 14.56 -24.56 2.72
N ALA A 478 13.37 -24.98 3.15
CA ALA A 478 12.57 -24.24 4.13
C ALA A 478 13.33 -24.03 5.46
N GLU A 479 14.08 -25.03 5.91
CA GLU A 479 14.91 -24.97 7.11
C GLU A 479 16.08 -23.99 6.96
N GLU A 480 16.76 -23.99 5.83
CA GLU A 480 17.84 -23.02 5.57
C GLU A 480 17.30 -21.59 5.50
N MET A 481 16.13 -21.39 4.89
CA MET A 481 15.45 -20.09 4.87
C MET A 481 15.10 -19.62 6.28
N ALA A 482 14.45 -20.48 7.08
CA ALA A 482 14.12 -20.17 8.47
C ALA A 482 15.37 -19.84 9.31
N ALA A 483 16.47 -20.59 9.13
CA ALA A 483 17.74 -20.32 9.80
C ALA A 483 18.36 -18.98 9.36
N ASN A 484 18.28 -18.63 8.07
CA ASN A 484 18.77 -17.35 7.56
C ASN A 484 17.95 -16.17 8.12
N LEU A 485 16.63 -16.30 8.18
CA LEU A 485 15.75 -15.29 8.77
C LEU A 485 15.99 -15.14 10.27
N GLU A 486 16.15 -16.24 11.03
CA GLU A 486 16.44 -16.16 12.46
C GLU A 486 17.78 -15.47 12.73
N ARG A 487 18.81 -15.78 11.93
CA ARG A 487 20.10 -15.10 12.02
C ARG A 487 19.98 -13.59 11.72
N ALA A 488 19.24 -13.23 10.68
CA ALA A 488 18.96 -11.83 10.35
C ALA A 488 18.17 -11.13 11.48
N ALA A 489 17.20 -11.82 12.09
CA ALA A 489 16.43 -11.36 13.24
C ALA A 489 17.32 -11.14 14.47
N GLU A 490 18.23 -12.07 14.77
CA GLU A 490 19.19 -11.94 15.85
C GLU A 490 20.15 -10.75 15.63
N GLU A 491 20.72 -10.63 14.44
CA GLU A 491 21.59 -9.51 14.08
C GLU A 491 20.85 -8.16 14.25
N THR A 492 19.62 -8.07 13.74
CA THR A 492 18.78 -6.86 13.85
C THR A 492 18.42 -6.56 15.30
N ARG A 493 18.03 -7.58 16.08
CA ARG A 493 17.68 -7.47 17.50
C ARG A 493 18.86 -6.92 18.32
N ASN A 494 20.07 -7.37 18.01
CA ASN A 494 21.30 -7.00 18.73
C ASN A 494 21.95 -5.70 18.23
N ASP A 495 21.48 -5.11 17.13
CA ASP A 495 22.03 -3.86 16.59
C ASP A 495 21.38 -2.63 17.22
N ASP A 496 22.03 -2.03 18.23
CA ASP A 496 21.54 -0.85 18.94
C ASP A 496 21.33 0.40 18.07
N THR A 497 21.81 0.41 16.82
CA THR A 497 21.57 1.51 15.87
C THR A 497 20.21 1.43 15.19
N ILE A 498 19.57 0.26 15.21
CA ILE A 498 18.24 0.03 14.65
C ILE A 498 17.19 0.27 15.73
N THR A 499 16.28 1.21 15.50
CA THR A 499 15.08 1.37 16.32
C THR A 499 14.13 0.22 16.06
N LYS A 500 13.74 -0.53 17.10
CA LYS A 500 12.74 -1.59 17.01
C LYS A 500 11.40 -1.06 17.46
N ILE A 501 10.36 -1.46 16.75
CA ILE A 501 8.97 -1.18 17.11
C ILE A 501 8.42 -2.44 17.76
N THR A 502 7.84 -2.29 18.95
CA THR A 502 7.10 -3.38 19.60
C THR A 502 5.65 -3.33 19.13
N TYR A 503 5.17 -4.46 18.61
CA TYR A 503 3.81 -4.63 18.13
C TYR A 503 2.97 -5.35 19.17
N GLU A 504 1.85 -4.75 19.56
CA GLU A 504 0.81 -5.39 20.36
C GLU A 504 -0.17 -6.11 19.43
N CYS A 505 0.02 -7.40 19.19
CA CYS A 505 -0.91 -8.14 18.33
C CYS A 505 -2.10 -8.62 19.16
N LYS A 506 -3.23 -7.92 19.05
CA LYS A 506 -4.50 -8.36 19.64
C LYS A 506 -5.12 -9.43 18.72
N ALA A 507 -5.59 -10.52 19.33
CA ALA A 507 -6.31 -11.60 18.65
C ALA A 507 -7.71 -11.17 18.22
#